data_AF-A0A7C7VD62-F1
#
_entry.id   AF-A0A7C7VD62-F1
#
_cell.length_a   1.000
_cell.length_b   1.000
_cell.length_c   1.000
_cell.angle_alpha   90.00
_cell.angle_beta   90.00
_cell.angle_gamma   90.00
#
_symmetry.space_group_name_H-M   'P 1'
#
loop_
_entity.id
_entity.type
_entity.pdbx_description
1 polymer ?
#
loop_
_entity_poly.entity_id
_entity_poly.type
_entity_poly.pdbx_seq_one_letter_code
_entity_poly.pdbx_strand_id
1 'polypeptide(L)'
;MWWSWSCFPYLAEFTPYHSHLQDAIVEIPARGDGNGLHAIKVGPLPEAIAAMCRKQISIQKLLVEAYRERSKKLLLQALLIDPVVDNIERAEKMIEEMLRIEADFLPTFQ
;
A
#
# COMPACT_ATOMS: atom_id res chain seq x y z
N MET A 1 -21.94 13.10 -12.84
CA MET A 1 -22.57 12.71 -11.56
C MET A 1 -21.52 11.97 -10.75
N TRP A 2 -21.38 12.21 -9.44
CA TRP A 2 -20.27 11.79 -8.55
C TRP A 2 -19.18 12.83 -8.25
N TRP A 3 -19.56 14.05 -7.87
CA TRP A 3 -18.75 14.91 -6.99
C TRP A 3 -19.73 15.79 -6.19
N SER A 4 -20.14 15.33 -4.99
CA SER A 4 -20.80 16.17 -3.99
C SER A 4 -19.73 16.61 -3.00
N TRP A 5 -19.66 17.91 -2.74
CA TRP A 5 -18.67 18.62 -1.91
C TRP A 5 -18.62 18.22 -0.42
N SER A 6 -19.22 17.09 -0.04
CA SER A 6 -19.41 16.64 1.33
C SER A 6 -18.62 15.38 1.71
N CYS A 7 -17.93 14.73 0.76
CA CYS A 7 -17.07 13.56 1.02
C CYS A 7 -15.66 13.79 0.47
N PHE A 8 -14.68 13.91 1.36
CA PHE A 8 -13.26 13.93 1.00
C PHE A 8 -12.68 12.52 1.12
N PRO A 9 -11.77 12.10 0.22
CA PRO A 9 -10.98 10.89 0.45
C PRO A 9 -10.07 11.09 1.66
N TYR A 10 -10.07 10.15 2.60
CA TYR A 10 -9.21 10.16 3.78
C TYR A 10 -8.47 8.84 3.92
N LEU A 11 -7.18 8.92 4.27
CA LEU A 11 -6.36 7.77 4.63
C LEU A 11 -6.56 7.48 6.11
N ALA A 12 -7.18 6.34 6.42
CA ALA A 12 -7.38 5.86 7.78
C ALA A 12 -6.74 4.49 7.97
N GLU A 13 -6.25 4.23 9.19
CA GLU A 13 -5.98 2.87 9.63
C GLU A 13 -7.29 2.08 9.69
N PHE A 14 -7.25 0.87 9.17
CA PHE A 14 -8.42 0.02 9.05
C PHE A 14 -8.93 -0.48 10.42
N THR A 15 -10.02 0.11 10.92
CA THR A 15 -10.74 -0.35 12.13
C THR A 15 -11.80 -1.42 11.78
N PRO A 16 -12.26 -2.28 12.72
CA PRO A 16 -12.46 -3.73 12.53
C PRO A 16 -13.69 -4.19 11.73
N TYR A 17 -14.18 -3.41 10.76
CA TYR A 17 -15.51 -3.60 10.16
C TYR A 17 -15.54 -4.19 8.75
N HIS A 18 -14.39 -4.59 8.20
CA HIS A 18 -14.28 -5.37 6.95
C HIS A 18 -13.21 -6.46 7.13
N SER A 19 -13.64 -7.71 7.11
CA SER A 19 -12.85 -8.88 7.53
C SER A 19 -11.60 -9.19 6.70
N HIS A 20 -11.42 -8.54 5.55
CA HIS A 20 -10.47 -8.98 4.52
C HIS A 20 -9.16 -8.19 4.45
N LEU A 21 -9.06 -6.99 5.04
CA LEU A 21 -7.94 -6.05 4.87
C LEU A 21 -7.39 -5.52 6.21
N GLN A 22 -7.18 -6.41 7.18
CA GLN A 22 -6.72 -6.01 8.53
C GLN A 22 -5.33 -5.34 8.49
N ASP A 23 -5.16 -4.30 9.30
CA ASP A 23 -3.93 -3.49 9.42
C ASP A 23 -3.44 -2.92 8.09
N ALA A 24 -4.37 -2.51 7.23
CA ALA A 24 -4.07 -1.77 6.01
C ALA A 24 -4.43 -0.28 6.20
N ILE A 25 -3.77 0.58 5.43
CA ILE A 25 -4.21 1.96 5.25
C ILE A 25 -5.12 1.96 4.02
N VAL A 26 -6.33 2.48 4.16
CA VAL A 26 -7.33 2.50 3.09
C VAL A 26 -7.81 3.90 2.79
N GLU A 27 -8.16 4.14 1.53
CA GLU A 27 -8.85 5.35 1.10
C GLU A 27 -10.35 5.06 1.02
N ILE A 28 -11.12 5.71 1.91
CA ILE A 28 -12.57 5.54 2.00
C ILE A 28 -13.27 6.89 2.11
N PRO A 29 -14.58 6.96 1.80
CA PRO A 29 -15.35 8.16 2.04
C PRO A 29 -15.35 8.51 3.54
N ALA A 30 -15.15 9.79 3.85
CA ALA A 30 -15.25 10.31 5.20
C ALA A 30 -16.04 11.63 5.21
N ARG A 31 -16.71 11.90 6.33
CA ARG A 31 -17.36 13.19 6.63
C ARG A 31 -16.46 13.99 7.55
N GLY A 32 -16.17 15.24 7.19
CA GLY A 32 -15.47 16.19 8.06
C GLY A 32 -16.43 17.10 8.83
N ASP A 33 -16.14 17.36 10.11
CA ASP A 33 -16.76 18.40 10.91
C ASP A 33 -15.75 19.04 11.90
N GLY A 34 -16.22 19.94 12.77
CA GLY A 34 -15.37 20.62 13.75
C GLY A 34 -14.68 19.71 14.78
N ASN A 35 -15.08 18.43 14.86
CA ASN A 35 -14.49 17.43 15.75
C ASN A 35 -13.56 16.45 15.00
N GLY A 36 -13.37 16.61 13.69
CA GLY A 36 -12.43 15.81 12.90
C GLY A 36 -13.07 15.07 11.72
N LEU A 37 -12.43 13.96 11.32
CA LEU A 37 -12.84 13.13 10.19
C LEU A 37 -13.50 11.84 10.68
N HIS A 38 -14.70 11.59 10.15
CA HIS A 38 -15.53 10.45 10.50
C HIS A 38 -15.67 9.54 9.28
N ALA A 39 -15.02 8.38 9.34
CA ALA A 39 -15.08 7.38 8.28
C ALA A 39 -16.52 6.89 8.04
N ILE A 40 -16.93 6.79 6.78
CA ILE A 40 -18.23 6.24 6.38
C ILE A 40 -18.08 4.74 6.13
N LYS A 41 -18.95 3.94 6.73
CA LYS A 41 -18.92 2.48 6.57
C LYS A 41 -19.31 2.08 5.15
N VAL A 42 -18.37 1.47 4.42
CA VAL A 42 -18.56 1.00 3.04
C VAL A 42 -19.17 -0.42 2.96
N GLY A 43 -18.93 -1.27 3.97
CA GLY A 43 -19.29 -2.69 3.93
C GLY A 43 -18.30 -3.54 3.14
N PRO A 44 -18.45 -4.88 3.12
CA PRO A 44 -17.47 -5.78 2.51
C PRO A 44 -17.36 -5.54 1.00
N LEU A 45 -16.12 -5.53 0.49
CA LEU A 45 -15.85 -5.48 -0.94
C LEU A 45 -16.19 -6.83 -1.58
N PRO A 46 -16.64 -6.86 -2.86
CA PRO A 46 -16.73 -8.09 -3.63
C PRO A 46 -15.38 -8.84 -3.62
N GLU A 47 -15.42 -10.16 -3.53
CA GLU A 47 -14.22 -10.98 -3.25
C GLU A 47 -13.09 -10.78 -4.28
N ALA A 48 -13.42 -10.63 -5.56
CA ALA A 48 -12.41 -10.37 -6.60
C ALA A 48 -11.64 -9.06 -6.34
N ILE A 49 -12.34 -8.00 -5.92
CA ILE A 49 -11.72 -6.71 -5.59
C ILE A 49 -10.92 -6.82 -4.29
N ALA A 50 -11.47 -7.48 -3.28
CA ALA A 50 -10.78 -7.73 -2.02
C ALA A 50 -9.46 -8.50 -2.25
N ALA A 51 -9.44 -9.49 -3.14
CA ALA A 51 -8.23 -10.24 -3.49
C ALA A 51 -7.14 -9.35 -4.11
N MET A 52 -7.51 -8.44 -5.02
CA MET A 52 -6.58 -7.46 -5.60
C MET A 52 -6.02 -6.52 -4.52
N CYS A 53 -6.88 -6.00 -3.64
CA CYS A 53 -6.45 -5.14 -2.55
C CYS A 53 -5.49 -5.86 -1.60
N ARG A 54 -5.79 -7.12 -1.21
CA ARG A 54 -4.90 -7.92 -0.34
C ARG A 54 -3.51 -8.09 -0.96
N LYS A 55 -3.44 -8.33 -2.27
CA LYS A 55 -2.16 -8.43 -2.99
C LYS A 55 -1.34 -7.14 -2.87
N GLN A 56 -1.98 -5.98 -3.10
CA GLN A 56 -1.30 -4.68 -3.02
C GLN A 56 -0.87 -4.34 -1.59
N ILE A 57 -1.70 -4.67 -0.60
CA ILE A 57 -1.35 -4.51 0.81
C ILE A 57 -0.13 -5.35 1.17
N SER A 58 -0.04 -6.60 0.69
CA SER A 58 1.14 -7.44 0.92
C SER A 58 2.42 -6.85 0.32
N ILE A 59 2.34 -6.25 -0.88
CA ILE A 59 3.47 -5.55 -1.51
C ILE A 59 3.93 -4.39 -0.64
N GLN A 60 2.99 -3.53 -0.21
CA GLN A 60 3.30 -2.36 0.62
C GLN A 60 3.88 -2.76 1.99
N LYS A 61 3.34 -3.82 2.62
CA LYS A 61 3.89 -4.36 3.87
C LYS A 61 5.32 -4.85 3.68
N LEU A 62 5.61 -5.59 2.60
CA LEU A 62 6.97 -6.01 2.28
C LEU A 62 7.92 -4.84 2.06
N LEU A 63 7.47 -3.76 1.40
CA LEU A 63 8.29 -2.55 1.21
C LEU A 63 8.61 -1.85 2.53
N VAL A 64 7.64 -1.70 3.42
CA VAL A 64 7.85 -1.13 4.77
C VAL A 64 8.86 -1.99 5.56
N GLU A 65 8.70 -3.31 5.52
CA GLU A 65 9.61 -4.24 6.18
C GLU A 65 11.01 -4.21 5.53
N ALA A 66 11.09 -4.12 4.21
CA ALA A 66 12.35 -4.00 3.49
C ALA A 66 13.10 -2.73 3.89
N TYR A 67 12.40 -1.61 4.05
CA TYR A 67 12.98 -0.36 4.53
C TYR A 67 13.44 -0.48 5.99
N ARG A 68 12.59 -1.04 6.87
CA ARG A 68 12.86 -1.24 8.29
C ARG A 68 14.10 -2.11 8.52
N GLU A 69 14.19 -3.22 7.80
CA GLU A 69 15.29 -4.20 7.89
C GLU A 69 16.46 -3.90 6.94
N ARG A 70 16.33 -2.87 6.08
CA ARG A 70 17.29 -2.51 5.04
C ARG A 70 17.65 -3.68 4.10
N SER A 71 16.67 -4.51 3.75
CA SER A 71 16.90 -5.78 3.05
C SER A 71 16.56 -5.70 1.56
N LYS A 72 17.56 -5.88 0.69
CA LYS A 72 17.35 -6.03 -0.76
C LYS A 72 16.52 -7.27 -1.11
N LYS A 73 16.63 -8.32 -0.28
CA LYS A 73 15.85 -9.55 -0.45
C LYS A 73 14.35 -9.29 -0.28
N LEU A 74 13.95 -8.49 0.70
CA LEU A 74 12.54 -8.12 0.91
C LEU A 74 12.05 -7.19 -0.20
N LEU A 75 12.89 -6.27 -0.71
CA LEU A 75 12.57 -5.49 -1.90
C LEU A 75 12.29 -6.39 -3.11
N LEU A 76 13.16 -7.39 -3.35
CA LEU A 76 12.96 -8.34 -4.44
C LEU A 76 11.66 -9.12 -4.27
N GLN A 77 11.34 -9.59 -3.06
CA GLN A 77 10.07 -10.26 -2.80
C GLN A 77 8.86 -9.36 -3.12
N ALA A 78 8.91 -8.08 -2.75
CA ALA A 78 7.84 -7.12 -3.06
C ALA A 78 7.66 -6.97 -4.58
N LEU A 79 8.74 -6.86 -5.33
CA LEU A 79 8.69 -6.77 -6.79
C LEU A 79 8.20 -8.07 -7.44
N LEU A 80 8.65 -9.23 -6.97
CA LEU A 80 8.29 -10.52 -7.58
C LEU A 80 6.81 -10.87 -7.44
N ILE A 81 6.13 -10.35 -6.42
CA ILE A 81 4.69 -10.53 -6.31
C ILE A 81 3.91 -9.43 -7.01
N ASP A 82 4.53 -8.33 -7.43
CA ASP A 82 3.84 -7.24 -8.14
C ASP A 82 3.34 -7.70 -9.51
N PRO A 83 2.05 -7.50 -9.86
CA PRO A 83 1.50 -7.96 -11.13
C PRO A 83 2.13 -7.33 -12.38
N VAL A 84 2.82 -6.19 -12.28
CA VAL A 84 3.45 -5.54 -13.44
C VAL A 84 4.90 -5.98 -13.68
N VAL A 85 5.49 -6.70 -12.73
CA VAL A 85 6.85 -7.23 -12.84
C VAL A 85 6.79 -8.62 -13.48
N ASP A 86 7.45 -8.76 -14.63
CA ASP A 86 7.38 -9.94 -15.49
C ASP A 86 8.73 -10.68 -15.64
N ASN A 87 9.81 -10.14 -15.04
CA ASN A 87 11.15 -10.68 -15.19
C ASN A 87 12.03 -10.41 -13.97
N ILE A 88 12.63 -11.47 -13.43
CA ILE A 88 13.42 -11.44 -12.19
C ILE A 88 14.71 -10.65 -12.36
N GLU A 89 15.49 -10.91 -13.41
CA GLU A 89 16.77 -10.23 -13.63
C GLU A 89 16.60 -8.72 -13.84
N ARG A 90 15.51 -8.30 -14.50
CA ARG A 90 15.15 -6.88 -14.64
C ARG A 90 14.76 -6.27 -13.30
N ALA A 91 14.04 -7.01 -12.44
CA ALA A 91 13.68 -6.55 -11.10
C ALA A 91 14.92 -6.34 -10.22
N GLU A 92 15.88 -7.26 -10.24
CA GLU A 92 17.14 -7.12 -9.51
C GLU A 92 17.95 -5.89 -9.97
N LYS A 93 18.11 -5.72 -11.29
CA LYS A 93 18.78 -4.54 -11.86
C LYS A 93 18.07 -3.24 -11.50
N MET A 94 16.73 -3.25 -11.48
CA MET A 94 15.94 -2.08 -11.08
C MET A 94 16.18 -1.73 -9.62
N ILE A 95 16.24 -2.71 -8.70
CA ILE A 95 16.54 -2.46 -7.28
C ILE A 95 17.89 -1.76 -7.14
N GLU A 96 18.94 -2.28 -7.79
CA GLU A 96 20.28 -1.70 -7.70
C GLU A 96 20.31 -0.27 -8.25
N GLU A 97 19.66 -0.02 -9.38
CA GLU A 97 19.64 1.31 -10.00
C GLU A 97 18.86 2.32 -9.16
N MET A 98 17.69 1.94 -8.64
CA MET A 98 16.87 2.80 -7.78
C MET A 98 17.60 3.16 -6.48
N LEU A 99 18.20 2.17 -5.81
CA LEU A 99 18.98 2.41 -4.59
C LEU A 99 20.21 3.28 -4.84
N ARG A 100 20.85 3.16 -6.01
CA ARG A 100 21.98 4.01 -6.40
C ARG A 100 21.55 5.46 -6.62
N ILE A 101 20.44 5.69 -7.32
CA ILE A 101 19.92 7.04 -7.61
C ILE A 101 19.41 7.72 -6.33
N GLU A 102 18.78 6.96 -5.44
CA GLU A 102 18.14 7.47 -4.22
C GLU A 102 19.04 7.40 -2.98
N ALA A 103 20.34 7.16 -3.16
CA ALA A 103 21.30 6.95 -2.07
C ALA A 103 21.39 8.12 -1.08
N ASP A 104 21.10 9.34 -1.53
CA ASP A 104 21.08 10.54 -0.67
C ASP A 104 19.83 10.63 0.22
N PHE A 105 18.77 9.87 -0.09
CA PHE A 105 17.47 9.92 0.58
C PHE A 105 17.17 8.65 1.38
N LEU A 106 17.74 7.50 0.97
CA LEU A 106 17.50 6.20 1.59
C LEU A 106 18.68 5.75 2.47
N PRO A 107 18.41 4.97 3.52
CA PRO A 107 19.48 4.29 4.26
C PRO A 107 20.21 3.31 3.34
N THR A 108 21.45 2.95 3.67
CA THR A 108 22.17 1.90 2.93
C THR A 108 21.51 0.54 3.15
N PHE A 109 21.14 -0.11 2.05
CA PHE A 109 20.56 -1.46 2.02
C PHE A 109 21.64 -2.55 1.93
N GLN A 110 21.33 -3.71 2.51
CA GLN A 110 22.14 -4.92 2.56
C GLN A 110 21.55 -6.01 1.66
#